data_AF-A0AA40T4B2-F1
#
_entry.id   AF-A0AA40T4B2-F1
#
_cell.length_a   1.000
_cell.length_b   1.000
_cell.length_c   1.000
_cell.angle_alpha   90.00
_cell.angle_beta   90.00
_cell.angle_gamma   90.00
#
_symmetry.space_group_name_H-M   'P 1'
#
loop_
_entity.id
_entity.type
_entity.pdbx_description
1 polymer ?
#
loop_
_entity_poly.entity_id
_entity_poly.type
_entity_poly.pdbx_seq_one_letter_code
_entity_poly.pdbx_strand_id
1 'polypeptide(L)'
;MLYSKILSLRQNHLGYITINPLLNAFSLEMCQEIDAAENDEFIRKTRNSILNRLKNYEIGYHVELQQALRDYSEAATYLSLKSKGILLEKVPENTNKTPDFKVNLEGKEFFIEIKTLGFGGGEENYIKAMEQGLDAQVSIENQLKAGNTTAIAITAINPLKQGEQDYSYSRQKDFIETIIKKIKGLVKQGQFEAGSTILLIDLSLIPIPADFKVNSIPIFPLFENQKLKNLVSGILWYSAFGKENERIFSPIEFEGDANIKSELSIEGILNKNDFIKALCFQVYNLRQERKVVGFYRAKDEDSIMPLLSPFCDFVNDEMNTNGWRILQML
;
A
#
# COMPACT_ATOMS: atom_id res chain seq x y z
N MET A 1 -24.79 7.17 3.75
CA MET A 1 -24.17 5.96 4.33
C MET A 1 -22.65 6.18 4.37
N LEU A 2 -21.78 5.17 4.21
CA LEU A 2 -20.33 5.28 4.44
C LEU A 2 -19.70 6.49 3.73
N TYR A 3 -20.04 6.73 2.47
CA TYR A 3 -19.58 7.91 1.71
C TYR A 3 -19.89 9.21 2.46
N SER A 4 -21.14 9.41 2.87
CA SER A 4 -21.58 10.61 3.58
C SER A 4 -20.87 10.77 4.93
N LYS A 5 -20.62 9.67 5.64
CA LYS A 5 -19.91 9.70 6.93
C LYS A 5 -18.45 10.08 6.73
N ILE A 6 -17.73 9.44 5.80
CA ILE A 6 -16.34 9.79 5.49
C ILE A 6 -16.24 11.23 4.98
N LEU A 7 -17.13 11.65 4.08
CA LEU A 7 -17.17 13.02 3.59
C LEU A 7 -17.42 14.03 4.72
N SER A 8 -18.38 13.75 5.61
CA SER A 8 -18.64 14.60 6.78
C SER A 8 -17.45 14.65 7.73
N LEU A 9 -16.82 13.52 8.05
CA LEU A 9 -15.62 13.49 8.86
C LEU A 9 -14.50 14.30 8.18
N ARG A 10 -14.33 14.14 6.87
CA ARG A 10 -13.37 14.94 6.11
C ARG A 10 -13.74 16.42 6.13
N GLN A 11 -14.98 16.82 5.96
CA GLN A 11 -15.34 18.25 5.99
C GLN A 11 -15.27 18.85 7.39
N ASN A 12 -15.55 18.07 8.43
CA ASN A 12 -15.53 18.53 9.82
C ASN A 12 -14.10 18.51 10.42
N HIS A 13 -13.22 17.60 9.97
CA HIS A 13 -11.83 17.49 10.43
C HIS A 13 -10.83 18.13 9.45
N LEU A 14 -11.02 17.92 8.15
CA LEU A 14 -10.37 18.65 7.05
C LEU A 14 -11.17 19.90 6.65
N GLY A 15 -11.98 20.46 7.55
CA GLY A 15 -12.41 21.87 7.48
C GLY A 15 -11.22 22.82 7.62
N TYR A 16 -10.07 22.43 7.09
CA TYR A 16 -8.76 23.05 7.16
C TYR A 16 -8.17 23.09 8.57
N ILE A 17 -8.40 22.07 9.43
CA ILE A 17 -7.77 22.04 10.76
C ILE A 17 -6.53 21.15 10.78
N THR A 18 -6.56 19.96 10.17
CA THR A 18 -5.40 19.05 10.14
C THR A 18 -5.42 18.10 8.94
N ILE A 19 -4.32 17.36 8.73
CA ILE A 19 -4.22 16.26 7.76
C ILE A 19 -4.28 14.94 8.53
N ASN A 20 -5.33 14.14 8.32
CA ASN A 20 -5.42 12.80 8.90
C ASN A 20 -5.15 11.72 7.84
N PRO A 21 -3.98 11.06 7.85
CA PRO A 21 -3.63 10.06 6.83
C PRO A 21 -4.58 8.86 6.78
N LEU A 22 -5.06 8.39 7.94
CA LEU A 22 -5.97 7.23 8.00
C LEU A 22 -7.32 7.56 7.36
N LEU A 23 -7.88 8.72 7.66
CA LEU A 23 -9.13 9.17 7.05
C LEU A 23 -8.97 9.47 5.56
N ASN A 24 -7.81 9.97 5.15
CA ASN A 24 -7.48 10.29 3.75
C ASN A 24 -7.31 9.03 2.87
N ALA A 25 -7.01 7.88 3.46
CA ALA A 25 -6.89 6.61 2.73
C ALA A 25 -8.24 6.04 2.24
N PHE A 26 -9.38 6.51 2.76
CA PHE A 26 -10.71 6.11 2.28
C PHE A 26 -11.03 6.78 0.93
N SER A 27 -10.87 6.09 -0.20
CA SER A 27 -11.36 6.62 -1.49
C SER A 27 -12.88 6.85 -1.42
N LEU A 28 -13.31 8.08 -1.73
CA LEU A 28 -14.72 8.46 -1.72
C LEU A 28 -15.51 7.68 -2.78
N GLU A 29 -14.92 7.45 -3.95
CA GLU A 29 -15.51 6.65 -5.04
C GLU A 29 -15.77 5.21 -4.57
N MET A 30 -14.76 4.58 -3.95
CA MET A 30 -14.92 3.24 -3.38
C MET A 30 -15.92 3.22 -2.21
N CYS A 31 -16.03 4.28 -1.41
CA CYS A 31 -17.10 4.38 -0.41
C CYS A 31 -18.49 4.42 -1.05
N GLN A 32 -18.64 5.02 -2.24
CA GLN A 32 -19.91 4.98 -2.99
C GLN A 32 -20.19 3.57 -3.53
N GLU A 33 -19.17 2.87 -4.04
CA GLU A 33 -19.31 1.48 -4.48
C GLU A 33 -19.73 0.55 -3.32
N ILE A 34 -19.12 0.70 -2.15
CA ILE A 34 -19.50 -0.01 -0.92
C ILE A 34 -20.93 0.33 -0.49
N ASP A 35 -21.34 1.60 -0.61
CA ASP A 35 -22.70 2.01 -0.30
C ASP A 35 -23.71 1.40 -1.29
N ALA A 36 -23.37 1.31 -2.58
CA ALA A 36 -24.21 0.77 -3.64
C ALA A 36 -24.33 -0.77 -3.61
N ALA A 37 -23.31 -1.48 -3.12
CA ALA A 37 -23.31 -2.94 -2.99
C ALA A 37 -24.09 -3.46 -1.76
N GLU A 38 -25.21 -2.82 -1.40
CA GLU A 38 -25.97 -3.13 -0.17
C GLU A 38 -26.62 -4.52 -0.15
N ASN A 39 -26.85 -5.09 -1.33
CA ASN A 39 -27.42 -6.44 -1.48
C ASN A 39 -26.39 -7.54 -1.23
N ASP A 40 -25.10 -7.20 -1.16
CA ASP A 40 -24.04 -8.14 -0.81
C ASP A 40 -23.93 -8.25 0.71
N GLU A 41 -24.15 -9.45 1.25
CA GLU A 41 -24.20 -9.65 2.71
C GLU A 41 -22.86 -9.33 3.38
N PHE A 42 -21.73 -9.71 2.77
CA PHE A 42 -20.41 -9.42 3.30
C PHE A 42 -20.18 -7.91 3.34
N ILE A 43 -20.42 -7.22 2.22
CA ILE A 43 -20.22 -5.76 2.15
C ILE A 43 -21.12 -5.03 3.12
N ARG A 44 -22.39 -5.42 3.25
CA ARG A 44 -23.32 -4.83 4.21
C ARG A 44 -22.83 -4.98 5.65
N LYS A 45 -22.35 -6.17 6.04
CA LYS A 45 -21.78 -6.42 7.38
C LYS A 45 -20.53 -5.59 7.62
N THR A 46 -19.59 -5.60 6.68
CA THR A 46 -18.32 -4.86 6.79
C THR A 46 -18.55 -3.36 6.83
N ARG A 47 -19.43 -2.82 5.98
CA ARG A 47 -19.86 -1.40 6.01
C ARG A 47 -20.42 -1.00 7.37
N ASN A 48 -21.28 -1.83 7.96
CA ASN A 48 -21.86 -1.56 9.27
C ASN A 48 -20.79 -1.60 10.38
N SER A 49 -19.83 -2.53 10.30
CA SER A 49 -18.66 -2.57 11.20
C SER A 49 -17.88 -1.25 11.13
N ILE A 50 -17.53 -0.81 9.92
CA ILE A 50 -16.83 0.46 9.67
C ILE A 50 -17.61 1.64 10.27
N LEU A 51 -18.90 1.76 9.95
CA LEU A 51 -19.75 2.85 10.46
C LEU A 51 -19.84 2.84 11.99
N ASN A 52 -19.92 1.67 12.61
CA ASN A 52 -19.96 1.54 14.07
C ASN A 52 -18.65 2.02 14.71
N ARG A 53 -17.49 1.64 14.15
CA ARG A 53 -16.17 2.10 14.60
C ARG A 53 -16.00 3.62 14.45
N LEU A 54 -16.65 4.22 13.46
CA LEU A 54 -16.60 5.66 13.19
C LEU A 54 -17.69 6.48 13.91
N LYS A 55 -18.59 5.84 14.68
CA LYS A 55 -19.79 6.50 15.22
C LYS A 55 -19.44 7.70 16.10
N ASN A 56 -18.51 7.51 17.02
CA ASN A 56 -18.08 8.50 18.02
C ASN A 56 -16.64 9.00 17.76
N TYR A 57 -16.19 8.96 16.51
CA TYR A 57 -14.84 9.40 16.17
C TYR A 57 -14.69 10.91 16.41
N GLU A 58 -13.65 11.28 17.16
CA GLU A 58 -13.25 12.66 17.46
C GLU A 58 -11.91 12.99 16.78
N ILE A 59 -11.50 14.26 16.76
CA ILE A 59 -10.24 14.69 16.14
C ILE A 59 -9.06 14.03 16.87
N GLY A 60 -8.30 13.20 16.16
CA GLY A 60 -7.07 12.61 16.68
C GLY A 60 -6.79 11.21 16.17
N TYR A 61 -5.76 10.58 16.74
CA TYR A 61 -5.47 9.18 16.47
C TYR A 61 -6.42 8.30 17.29
N HIS A 62 -7.07 7.36 16.61
CA HIS A 62 -7.92 6.36 17.25
C HIS A 62 -7.63 5.00 16.63
N VAL A 63 -7.42 3.99 17.47
CA VAL A 63 -7.21 2.60 17.05
C VAL A 63 -8.41 2.10 16.24
N GLU A 64 -9.60 2.57 16.57
CA GLU A 64 -10.86 2.29 15.88
C GLU A 64 -10.85 2.76 14.43
N LEU A 65 -10.22 3.92 14.13
CA LEU A 65 -10.07 4.41 12.76
C LEU A 65 -9.10 3.52 11.98
N GLN A 66 -8.02 3.05 12.62
CA GLN A 66 -7.12 2.09 11.99
C GLN A 66 -7.81 0.76 11.70
N GLN A 67 -8.64 0.27 12.61
CA GLN A 67 -9.44 -0.94 12.39
C GLN A 67 -10.49 -0.73 11.30
N ALA A 68 -11.17 0.43 11.28
CA ALA A 68 -12.09 0.79 10.21
C ALA A 68 -11.42 0.83 8.83
N LEU A 69 -10.16 1.29 8.75
CA LEU A 69 -9.40 1.28 7.51
C LEU A 69 -9.06 -0.15 7.04
N ARG A 70 -8.80 -1.09 7.96
CA ARG A 70 -8.58 -2.50 7.63
C ARG A 70 -9.84 -3.14 7.06
N ASP A 71 -10.97 -2.96 7.75
CA ASP A 71 -12.29 -3.42 7.29
C ASP A 71 -12.62 -2.82 5.90
N TYR A 72 -12.30 -1.53 5.68
CA TYR A 72 -12.45 -0.87 4.39
C TYR A 72 -11.55 -1.47 3.31
N SER A 73 -10.28 -1.73 3.61
CA SER A 73 -9.33 -2.34 2.68
C SER A 73 -9.78 -3.74 2.22
N GLU A 74 -10.34 -4.52 3.15
CA GLU A 74 -10.93 -5.83 2.87
C GLU A 74 -12.15 -5.70 1.95
N ALA A 75 -13.11 -4.83 2.29
CA ALA A 75 -14.30 -4.57 1.46
C ALA A 75 -13.95 -4.07 0.05
N ALA A 76 -13.01 -3.12 -0.05
CA ALA A 76 -12.55 -2.59 -1.32
C ALA A 76 -11.86 -3.67 -2.16
N THR A 77 -11.07 -4.55 -1.54
CA THR A 77 -10.41 -5.67 -2.24
C THR A 77 -11.42 -6.68 -2.74
N TYR A 78 -12.41 -7.03 -1.91
CA TYR A 78 -13.51 -7.90 -2.30
C TYR A 78 -14.24 -7.37 -3.54
N LEU A 79 -14.66 -6.10 -3.52
CA LEU A 79 -15.36 -5.49 -4.66
C LEU A 79 -14.49 -5.41 -5.91
N SER A 80 -13.21 -5.08 -5.75
CA SER A 80 -12.26 -5.00 -6.87
C SER A 80 -11.99 -6.36 -7.52
N LEU A 81 -11.98 -7.45 -6.76
CA LEU A 81 -11.85 -8.81 -7.31
C LEU A 81 -13.16 -9.26 -7.97
N LYS A 82 -14.30 -8.96 -7.31
CA LYS A 82 -15.63 -9.27 -7.85
C LYS A 82 -15.91 -8.56 -9.17
N SER A 83 -15.50 -7.30 -9.33
CA SER A 83 -15.64 -6.56 -10.60
C SER A 83 -14.80 -7.14 -11.74
N LYS A 84 -13.76 -7.91 -11.42
CA LYS A 84 -12.94 -8.68 -12.37
C LYS A 84 -13.49 -10.09 -12.63
N GLY A 85 -14.70 -10.39 -12.17
CA GLY A 85 -15.36 -11.69 -12.34
C GLY A 85 -14.84 -12.79 -11.41
N ILE A 86 -14.03 -12.45 -10.41
CA ILE A 86 -13.48 -13.40 -9.45
C ILE A 86 -14.47 -13.54 -8.29
N LEU A 87 -15.02 -14.73 -8.10
CA LEU A 87 -15.94 -15.04 -7.01
C LEU A 87 -15.14 -15.36 -5.74
N LEU A 88 -15.44 -14.64 -4.66
CA LEU A 88 -14.81 -14.82 -3.36
C LEU A 88 -15.80 -15.33 -2.32
N GLU A 89 -15.32 -16.22 -1.47
CA GLU A 89 -16.01 -16.67 -0.27
C GLU A 89 -15.19 -16.21 0.95
N LYS A 90 -15.82 -15.50 1.90
CA LYS A 90 -15.17 -15.16 3.17
C LYS A 90 -14.93 -16.45 3.94
N VAL A 91 -13.70 -16.69 4.37
CA VAL A 91 -13.39 -17.83 5.24
C VAL A 91 -13.83 -17.48 6.66
N PRO A 92 -14.62 -18.34 7.33
CA PRO A 92 -15.04 -18.09 8.70
C PRO A 92 -13.84 -17.93 9.64
N GLU A 93 -13.87 -16.90 10.48
CA GLU A 93 -12.92 -16.75 11.58
C GLU A 93 -13.21 -17.83 12.63
N ASN A 94 -12.20 -18.60 12.99
CA ASN A 94 -12.27 -19.62 14.04
C ASN A 94 -11.05 -19.50 14.96
N THR A 95 -10.88 -20.42 15.90
CA THR A 95 -9.73 -20.40 16.81
C THR A 95 -8.38 -20.54 16.09
N ASN A 96 -8.39 -21.06 14.86
CA ASN A 96 -7.20 -21.16 14.02
C ASN A 96 -7.05 -19.90 13.18
N LYS A 97 -5.81 -19.55 12.85
CA LYS A 97 -5.53 -18.40 11.98
C LYS A 97 -5.89 -18.80 10.55
N THR A 98 -6.96 -18.23 10.00
CA THR A 98 -7.42 -18.49 8.63
C THR A 98 -7.02 -17.35 7.69
N PRO A 99 -6.91 -17.62 6.37
CA PRO A 99 -6.86 -16.57 5.36
C PRO A 99 -8.19 -15.81 5.30
N ASP A 100 -8.20 -14.60 4.76
CA ASP A 100 -9.43 -13.80 4.65
C ASP A 100 -10.45 -14.38 3.68
N PHE A 101 -10.00 -14.72 2.46
CA PHE A 101 -10.87 -15.17 1.38
C PHE A 101 -10.40 -16.46 0.75
N LYS A 102 -11.37 -17.20 0.23
CA LYS A 102 -11.20 -18.35 -0.65
C LYS A 102 -11.75 -18.01 -2.03
N VAL A 103 -11.05 -18.44 -3.07
CA VAL A 103 -11.39 -18.21 -4.47
C VAL A 103 -11.30 -19.53 -5.23
N ASN A 104 -12.32 -19.82 -6.03
CA ASN A 104 -12.33 -20.98 -6.93
C ASN A 104 -12.24 -20.49 -8.37
N LEU A 105 -11.15 -20.81 -9.07
CA LEU A 105 -10.94 -20.45 -10.48
C LEU A 105 -10.49 -21.68 -11.24
N GLU A 106 -11.19 -22.02 -12.33
CA GLU A 106 -10.85 -23.13 -13.22
C GLU A 106 -10.69 -24.49 -12.49
N GLY A 107 -11.50 -24.72 -11.45
CA GLY A 107 -11.42 -25.94 -10.64
C GLY A 107 -10.23 -25.99 -9.66
N LYS A 108 -9.44 -24.92 -9.58
CA LYS A 108 -8.37 -24.74 -8.58
C LYS A 108 -8.87 -23.84 -7.45
N GLU A 109 -8.50 -24.21 -6.23
CA GLU A 109 -8.78 -23.45 -5.02
C GLU A 109 -7.59 -22.59 -4.65
N PHE A 110 -7.87 -21.34 -4.29
CA PHE A 110 -6.91 -20.33 -3.89
C PHE A 110 -7.35 -19.63 -2.62
N PHE A 111 -6.40 -19.05 -1.90
CA PHE A 111 -6.67 -18.23 -0.73
C PHE A 111 -6.00 -16.87 -0.84
N ILE A 112 -6.62 -15.86 -0.25
CA ILE A 112 -6.13 -14.49 -0.23
C ILE A 112 -6.11 -14.02 1.22
N GLU A 113 -4.93 -13.57 1.66
CA GLU A 113 -4.73 -12.91 2.94
C GLU A 113 -4.42 -11.43 2.69
N ILE A 114 -5.17 -10.51 3.29
CA ILE A 114 -5.06 -9.08 3.09
C ILE A 114 -4.43 -8.42 4.31
N LYS A 115 -3.41 -7.58 4.09
CA LYS A 115 -2.78 -6.80 5.14
C LYS A 115 -2.64 -5.33 4.72
N THR A 116 -3.18 -4.42 5.51
CA THR A 116 -2.95 -2.98 5.34
C THR A 116 -1.66 -2.55 6.03
N LEU A 117 -0.73 -1.98 5.27
CA LEU A 117 0.56 -1.55 5.78
C LEU A 117 0.47 -0.11 6.33
N GLY A 118 0.55 0.06 7.65
CA GLY A 118 0.49 1.38 8.30
C GLY A 118 1.81 2.15 8.29
N PHE A 119 1.84 3.36 8.87
CA PHE A 119 3.07 4.16 8.99
C PHE A 119 4.17 3.44 9.79
N GLY A 120 5.43 3.57 9.38
CA GLY A 120 6.61 3.34 10.23
C GLY A 120 6.48 4.15 11.52
N GLY A 121 7.05 3.67 12.63
CA GLY A 121 6.87 4.30 13.95
C GLY A 121 5.48 4.15 14.59
N GLY A 122 4.47 3.65 13.85
CA GLY A 122 3.15 3.35 14.41
C GLY A 122 2.36 4.62 14.75
N GLU A 123 1.68 4.60 15.90
CA GLU A 123 0.81 5.67 16.41
C GLU A 123 1.47 7.04 16.43
N GLU A 124 2.70 7.13 16.95
CA GLU A 124 3.42 8.40 17.10
C GLU A 124 3.56 9.17 15.79
N ASN A 125 3.80 8.47 14.66
CA ASN A 125 3.95 9.12 13.37
C ASN A 125 2.62 9.56 12.76
N TYR A 126 1.49 8.93 13.12
CA TYR A 126 0.18 9.46 12.75
C TYR A 126 -0.10 10.75 13.52
N ILE A 127 0.18 10.76 14.83
CA ILE A 127 0.00 11.94 15.68
C ILE A 127 0.85 13.10 15.15
N LYS A 128 2.14 12.88 14.89
CA LYS A 128 3.04 13.90 14.31
C LYS A 128 2.54 14.44 12.97
N ALA A 129 2.02 13.57 12.10
CA ALA A 129 1.46 14.01 10.81
C ALA A 129 0.23 14.91 11.00
N MET A 130 -0.61 14.62 12.00
CA MET A 130 -1.75 15.46 12.34
C MET A 130 -1.33 16.78 13.01
N GLU A 131 -0.34 16.76 13.89
CA GLU A 131 0.22 17.98 14.51
C GLU A 131 0.81 18.91 13.45
N GLN A 132 1.62 18.39 12.52
CA GLN A 132 2.15 19.18 11.40
C GLN A 132 1.04 19.76 10.51
N GLY A 133 -0.04 18.99 10.31
CA GLY A 133 -1.22 19.48 9.60
C GLY A 133 -1.89 20.65 10.32
N LEU A 134 -1.95 20.61 11.66
CA LEU A 134 -2.49 21.69 12.49
C LEU A 134 -1.62 22.94 12.46
N ASP A 135 -0.31 22.78 12.63
CA ASP A 135 0.64 23.90 12.59
C ASP A 135 0.62 24.62 11.24
N ALA A 136 0.49 23.86 10.14
CA ALA A 136 0.35 24.41 8.81
C ALA A 136 -0.91 25.29 8.65
N GLN A 137 -2.01 24.88 9.28
CA GLN A 137 -3.26 25.64 9.23
C GLN A 137 -3.21 26.89 10.08
N VAL A 138 -2.63 26.79 11.29
CA VAL A 138 -2.33 27.97 12.13
C VAL A 138 -1.46 28.97 11.36
N SER A 139 -0.44 28.50 10.64
CA SER A 139 0.41 29.34 9.79
C SER A 139 -0.38 30.03 8.67
N ILE A 140 -1.25 29.30 7.97
CA ILE A 140 -2.11 29.86 6.91
C ILE A 140 -3.03 30.94 7.47
N GLU A 141 -3.71 30.67 8.59
CA GLU A 141 -4.59 31.65 9.22
C GLU A 141 -3.85 32.92 9.65
N ASN A 142 -2.64 32.79 10.21
CA ASN A 142 -1.83 33.92 10.62
C ASN A 142 -1.41 34.78 9.42
N GLN A 143 -1.04 34.16 8.30
CA GLN A 143 -0.72 34.87 7.06
C GLN A 143 -1.93 35.66 6.52
N LEU A 144 -3.13 35.05 6.53
CA LEU A 144 -4.36 35.71 6.10
C LEU A 144 -4.74 36.88 7.04
N LYS A 145 -4.64 36.69 8.36
CA LYS A 145 -4.88 37.74 9.36
C LYS A 145 -3.88 38.91 9.23
N ALA A 146 -2.66 38.64 8.80
CA ALA A 146 -1.65 39.65 8.52
C ALA A 146 -1.90 40.44 7.21
N GLY A 147 -2.94 40.11 6.44
CA GLY A 147 -3.32 40.81 5.21
C GLY A 147 -2.68 40.25 3.94
N ASN A 148 -2.04 39.08 3.99
CA ASN A 148 -1.51 38.44 2.78
C ASN A 148 -2.66 37.99 1.88
N THR A 149 -2.57 38.32 0.58
CA THR A 149 -3.54 37.88 -0.44
C THR A 149 -3.43 36.39 -0.79
N THR A 150 -2.31 35.77 -0.44
CA THR A 150 -2.04 34.35 -0.66
C THR A 150 -1.31 33.81 0.55
N ALA A 151 -1.77 32.68 1.08
CA ALA A 151 -1.18 32.00 2.21
C ALA A 151 -0.77 30.59 1.81
N ILE A 152 0.45 30.19 2.17
CA ILE A 152 1.01 28.88 1.82
C ILE A 152 1.65 28.29 3.07
N ALA A 153 1.41 27.00 3.28
CA ALA A 153 2.16 26.19 4.24
C ALA A 153 2.60 24.90 3.55
N ILE A 154 3.76 24.37 3.95
CA ILE A 154 4.32 23.14 3.42
C ILE A 154 4.42 22.15 4.59
N THR A 155 3.82 20.98 4.43
CA THR A 155 3.95 19.86 5.36
C THR A 155 4.69 18.72 4.67
N ALA A 156 5.56 18.04 5.42
CA ALA A 156 6.33 16.90 4.93
C ALA A 156 6.02 15.68 5.79
N ILE A 157 5.13 14.82 5.30
CA ILE A 157 4.80 13.56 5.94
C ILE A 157 5.70 12.48 5.37
N ASN A 158 6.38 11.74 6.25
CA ASN A 158 7.19 10.60 5.86
C ASN A 158 6.64 9.31 6.47
N PRO A 159 5.81 8.54 5.73
CA PRO A 159 5.14 7.35 6.23
C PRO A 159 6.08 6.22 6.64
N LEU A 160 7.36 6.24 6.26
CA LEU A 160 8.32 5.18 6.56
C LEU A 160 9.35 5.56 7.62
N LYS A 161 9.35 6.81 8.09
CA LYS A 161 10.30 7.27 9.12
C LYS A 161 10.20 6.38 10.38
N GLN A 162 11.35 5.99 10.92
CA GLN A 162 11.46 5.28 12.20
C GLN A 162 12.38 6.08 13.13
N GLY A 163 11.86 6.52 14.29
CA GLY A 163 12.61 7.33 15.24
C GLY A 163 13.03 8.69 14.67
N GLU A 164 14.23 9.16 15.07
CA GLU A 164 14.77 10.45 14.64
C GLU A 164 15.49 10.42 13.29
N GLN A 165 15.67 9.25 12.67
CA GLN A 165 16.37 9.17 11.39
C GLN A 165 15.62 9.94 10.30
N ASP A 166 16.29 10.92 9.71
CA ASP A 166 15.80 11.58 8.52
C ASP A 166 15.91 10.62 7.34
N TYR A 167 14.74 10.17 6.90
CA TYR A 167 14.59 9.32 5.75
C TYR A 167 14.58 10.21 4.50
N SER A 168 15.50 9.93 3.58
CA SER A 168 15.54 10.55 2.26
C SER A 168 15.01 9.58 1.22
N TYR A 169 14.17 10.06 0.30
CA TYR A 169 13.77 9.31 -0.89
C TYR A 169 14.96 8.88 -1.76
N SER A 170 16.13 9.51 -1.60
CA SER A 170 17.36 9.05 -2.25
C SER A 170 17.93 7.75 -1.66
N ARG A 171 17.37 7.25 -0.54
CA ARG A 171 17.77 5.98 0.09
C ARG A 171 16.76 4.88 -0.21
N GLN A 172 16.77 4.42 -1.46
CA GLN A 172 15.92 3.33 -1.96
C GLN A 172 15.94 2.09 -1.05
N LYS A 173 17.11 1.75 -0.50
CA LYS A 173 17.31 0.67 0.47
C LYS A 173 16.38 0.81 1.68
N ASP A 174 16.36 1.98 2.32
CA ASP A 174 15.57 2.20 3.54
C ASP A 174 14.06 2.03 3.25
N PHE A 175 13.61 2.36 2.02
CA PHE A 175 12.24 2.09 1.56
C PHE A 175 11.96 0.59 1.57
N ILE A 176 12.77 -0.15 0.81
CA ILE A 176 12.66 -1.59 0.60
C ILE A 176 12.68 -2.31 1.94
N GLU A 177 13.67 -2.01 2.78
CA GLU A 177 13.84 -2.71 4.05
C GLU A 177 12.73 -2.39 5.04
N THR A 178 12.23 -1.16 5.07
CA THR A 178 11.09 -0.81 5.93
C THR A 178 9.84 -1.55 5.50
N ILE A 179 9.54 -1.63 4.19
CA ILE A 179 8.43 -2.45 3.67
C ILE A 179 8.61 -3.90 4.13
N ILE A 180 9.78 -4.50 3.85
CA ILE A 180 10.06 -5.91 4.19
C ILE A 180 9.85 -6.16 5.68
N LYS A 181 10.46 -5.34 6.55
CA LYS A 181 10.38 -5.48 8.02
C LYS A 181 8.93 -5.42 8.49
N LYS A 182 8.14 -4.48 7.95
CA LYS A 182 6.74 -4.33 8.33
C LYS A 182 5.86 -5.48 7.84
N ILE A 183 6.05 -5.95 6.60
CA ILE A 183 5.32 -7.12 6.10
C ILE A 183 5.65 -8.34 6.95
N LYS A 184 6.93 -8.59 7.26
CA LYS A 184 7.35 -9.69 8.14
C LYS A 184 6.64 -9.66 9.50
N GLY A 185 6.45 -8.47 10.09
CA GLY A 185 5.71 -8.32 11.34
C GLY A 185 4.20 -8.59 11.25
N LEU A 186 3.62 -8.56 10.05
CA LEU A 186 2.19 -8.81 9.81
C LEU A 186 1.90 -10.26 9.41
N VAL A 187 2.88 -10.96 8.83
CA VAL A 187 2.73 -12.34 8.36
C VAL A 187 2.61 -13.29 9.55
N LYS A 188 1.55 -14.10 9.56
CA LYS A 188 1.36 -15.20 10.50
C LYS A 188 1.20 -16.49 9.70
N GLN A 189 2.16 -17.41 9.82
CA GLN A 189 2.24 -18.62 8.99
C GLN A 189 0.92 -19.42 8.92
N GLY A 190 0.20 -19.57 10.04
CA GLY A 190 -1.08 -20.31 10.05
C GLY A 190 -2.12 -19.82 9.03
N GLN A 191 -2.11 -18.53 8.65
CA GLN A 191 -3.02 -17.97 7.64
C GLN A 191 -2.73 -18.49 6.22
N PHE A 192 -1.62 -19.19 6.02
CA PHE A 192 -1.13 -19.68 4.73
C PHE A 192 -1.12 -21.22 4.63
N GLU A 193 -1.64 -21.91 5.65
CA GLU A 193 -1.64 -23.38 5.70
C GLU A 193 -2.86 -24.00 4.99
N ALA A 194 -3.85 -23.18 4.59
CA ALA A 194 -5.08 -23.63 3.95
C ALA A 194 -4.89 -24.12 2.50
N GLY A 195 -3.81 -23.71 1.82
CA GLY A 195 -3.55 -24.08 0.43
C GLY A 195 -2.68 -23.05 -0.28
N SER A 196 -2.90 -22.88 -1.60
CA SER A 196 -2.21 -21.86 -2.40
C SER A 196 -2.66 -20.46 -2.01
N THR A 197 -1.95 -19.85 -1.06
CA THR A 197 -2.31 -18.54 -0.49
C THR A 197 -1.44 -17.42 -1.06
N ILE A 198 -2.09 -16.36 -1.54
CA ILE A 198 -1.43 -15.09 -1.86
C ILE A 198 -1.49 -14.14 -0.66
N LEU A 199 -0.41 -13.40 -0.45
CA LEU A 199 -0.39 -12.26 0.46
C LEU A 199 -0.64 -10.99 -0.34
N LEU A 200 -1.68 -10.24 0.00
CA LEU A 200 -2.02 -8.98 -0.63
C LEU A 200 -1.79 -7.84 0.36
N ILE A 201 -0.89 -6.92 0.00
CA ILE A 201 -0.50 -5.79 0.84
C ILE A 201 -1.15 -4.52 0.31
N ASP A 202 -2.00 -3.91 1.12
CA ASP A 202 -2.57 -2.59 0.84
C ASP A 202 -1.63 -1.47 1.29
N LEU A 203 -1.13 -0.70 0.31
CA LEU A 203 -0.23 0.43 0.49
C LEU A 203 -0.95 1.79 0.44
N SER A 204 -2.25 1.84 0.73
CA SER A 204 -3.05 3.07 0.77
C SER A 204 -2.48 4.18 1.66
N LEU A 205 -1.61 3.85 2.62
CA LEU A 205 -0.93 4.78 3.52
C LEU A 205 0.55 5.03 3.17
N ILE A 206 1.11 4.30 2.21
CA ILE A 206 2.54 4.37 1.86
C ILE A 206 2.65 4.68 0.36
N PRO A 207 2.91 5.94 -0.01
CA PRO A 207 3.05 6.32 -1.40
C PRO A 207 4.32 5.69 -1.98
N ILE A 208 4.19 4.99 -3.11
CA ILE A 208 5.33 4.44 -3.83
C ILE A 208 5.89 5.53 -4.76
N PRO A 209 7.20 5.86 -4.68
CA PRO A 209 7.84 6.77 -5.61
C PRO A 209 7.80 6.20 -7.04
N ALA A 210 7.54 7.03 -8.05
CA ALA A 210 7.43 6.63 -9.46
C ALA A 210 6.27 5.66 -9.78
N ASP A 211 6.11 5.32 -11.06
CA ASP A 211 5.03 4.46 -11.54
C ASP A 211 5.10 3.03 -10.95
N PHE A 212 3.94 2.41 -10.77
CA PHE A 212 3.85 1.08 -10.16
C PHE A 212 4.57 0.00 -10.97
N LYS A 213 4.56 0.10 -12.31
CA LYS A 213 5.20 -0.88 -13.18
C LYS A 213 6.71 -0.79 -13.04
N VAL A 214 7.29 0.42 -13.10
CA VAL A 214 8.75 0.57 -13.01
C VAL A 214 9.29 0.08 -11.65
N ASN A 215 8.51 0.22 -10.58
CA ASN A 215 8.86 -0.35 -9.26
C ASN A 215 8.77 -1.87 -9.19
N SER A 216 8.16 -2.50 -10.20
CA SER A 216 7.94 -3.94 -10.29
C SER A 216 8.97 -4.67 -11.12
N ILE A 217 10.05 -4.00 -11.54
CA ILE A 217 11.23 -4.61 -12.16
C ILE A 217 12.47 -4.35 -11.31
N PRO A 218 13.53 -5.17 -11.41
CA PRO A 218 14.70 -5.03 -10.55
C PRO A 218 15.33 -3.64 -10.67
N ILE A 219 15.58 -3.16 -11.88
CA ILE A 219 16.25 -1.88 -12.13
C ILE A 219 15.56 -1.20 -13.31
N PHE A 220 15.33 0.11 -13.20
CA PHE A 220 14.76 0.91 -14.28
C PHE A 220 15.50 2.25 -14.43
N PRO A 221 15.54 2.81 -15.64
CA PRO A 221 16.02 4.18 -15.85
C PRO A 221 15.01 5.21 -15.31
N LEU A 222 15.47 6.17 -14.51
CA LEU A 222 14.66 7.29 -14.06
C LEU A 222 14.77 8.43 -15.09
N PHE A 223 13.67 8.73 -15.78
CA PHE A 223 13.66 9.67 -16.91
C PHE A 223 13.43 11.15 -16.53
N GLU A 224 13.36 11.48 -15.24
CA GLU A 224 13.02 12.84 -14.79
C GLU A 224 14.07 13.89 -15.14
N ASN A 225 15.30 13.49 -15.45
CA ASN A 225 16.40 14.40 -15.77
C ASN A 225 17.18 13.92 -17.00
N GLN A 226 16.82 14.41 -18.19
CA GLN A 226 17.44 14.01 -19.48
C GLN A 226 18.98 14.12 -19.51
N LYS A 227 19.59 14.86 -18.58
CA LYS A 227 21.04 15.04 -18.46
C LYS A 227 21.74 13.94 -17.66
N LEU A 228 21.08 13.26 -16.73
CA LEU A 228 21.65 12.22 -15.89
C LEU A 228 20.91 10.90 -16.12
N LYS A 229 21.57 9.95 -16.79
CA LYS A 229 21.03 8.60 -16.98
C LYS A 229 21.09 7.84 -15.65
N ASN A 230 20.07 8.02 -14.83
CA ASN A 230 19.95 7.40 -13.51
C ASN A 230 19.33 6.02 -13.64
N LEU A 231 19.95 5.00 -13.05
CA LEU A 231 19.30 3.70 -12.81
C LEU A 231 18.80 3.67 -11.37
N VAL A 232 17.62 3.10 -11.13
CA VAL A 232 17.03 3.01 -9.80
C VAL A 232 16.49 1.61 -9.60
N SER A 233 16.69 1.05 -8.40
CA SER A 233 16.16 -0.25 -8.02
C SER A 233 14.64 -0.19 -7.80
N GLY A 234 13.87 -1.13 -8.35
CA GLY A 234 12.42 -1.20 -8.13
C GLY A 234 12.07 -1.62 -6.71
N ILE A 235 11.35 -0.75 -5.98
CA ILE A 235 11.05 -0.96 -4.56
C ILE A 235 10.25 -2.24 -4.32
N LEU A 236 9.23 -2.47 -5.15
CA LEU A 236 8.30 -3.58 -4.97
C LEU A 236 8.96 -4.90 -5.37
N TRP A 237 9.75 -4.91 -6.45
CA TRP A 237 10.50 -6.09 -6.88
C TRP A 237 11.52 -6.52 -5.82
N TYR A 238 12.34 -5.59 -5.31
CA TYR A 238 13.31 -5.91 -4.25
C TYR A 238 12.63 -6.27 -2.92
N SER A 239 11.45 -5.71 -2.62
CA SER A 239 10.66 -6.12 -1.45
C SER A 239 10.20 -7.58 -1.55
N ALA A 240 9.93 -8.07 -2.76
CA ALA A 240 9.57 -9.45 -3.01
C ALA A 240 10.79 -10.39 -3.05
N PHE A 241 11.82 -10.05 -3.81
CA PHE A 241 12.89 -10.97 -4.23
C PHE A 241 14.32 -10.54 -3.89
N GLY A 242 14.52 -9.36 -3.30
CA GLY A 242 15.85 -8.86 -2.98
C GLY A 242 16.63 -9.83 -2.09
N LYS A 243 17.93 -9.97 -2.32
CA LYS A 243 18.82 -10.80 -1.50
C LYS A 243 19.74 -9.94 -0.66
N GLU A 244 20.14 -10.48 0.48
CA GLU A 244 21.15 -9.83 1.32
C GLU A 244 22.45 -9.62 0.52
N ASN A 245 23.07 -8.47 0.73
CA ASN A 245 24.25 -7.97 0.03
C ASN A 245 24.04 -7.61 -1.47
N GLU A 246 22.81 -7.63 -1.98
CA GLU A 246 22.56 -7.09 -3.33
C GLU A 246 22.69 -5.58 -3.36
N ARG A 247 23.36 -5.07 -4.41
CA ARG A 247 23.56 -3.64 -4.63
C ARG A 247 22.25 -2.95 -4.95
N ILE A 248 21.99 -1.84 -4.27
CA ILE A 248 20.82 -1.00 -4.48
C ILE A 248 21.21 0.26 -5.24
N PHE A 249 20.54 0.47 -6.37
CA PHE A 249 20.68 1.63 -7.23
C PHE A 249 19.72 2.72 -6.74
N SER A 250 20.28 3.89 -6.45
CA SER A 250 19.58 5.06 -5.94
C SER A 250 19.78 6.25 -6.88
N PRO A 251 18.82 7.20 -6.97
CA PRO A 251 18.99 8.41 -7.77
C PRO A 251 20.32 9.13 -7.48
N ILE A 252 21.03 9.48 -8.54
CA ILE A 252 22.24 10.32 -8.49
C ILE A 252 21.80 11.75 -8.19
N GLU A 253 22.37 12.37 -7.15
CA GLU A 253 21.97 13.71 -6.70
C GLU A 253 22.76 14.82 -7.41
N PHE A 254 24.01 14.56 -7.78
CA PHE A 254 24.89 15.52 -8.46
C PHE A 254 25.95 14.80 -9.32
N GLU A 255 26.58 15.53 -10.24
CA GLU A 255 27.64 14.97 -11.09
C GLU A 255 28.82 14.45 -10.26
N GLY A 256 29.22 13.20 -10.50
CA GLY A 256 30.25 12.51 -9.72
C GLY A 256 29.72 11.71 -8.51
N ASP A 257 28.43 11.82 -8.18
CA ASP A 257 27.79 10.96 -7.16
C ASP A 257 27.61 9.52 -7.69
N ALA A 258 27.75 8.56 -6.78
CA ALA A 258 27.64 7.15 -7.12
C ALA A 258 26.18 6.72 -7.21
N ASN A 259 25.83 5.98 -8.28
CA ASN A 259 24.49 5.43 -8.43
C ASN A 259 24.23 4.24 -7.48
N ILE A 260 25.28 3.50 -7.13
CA ILE A 260 25.23 2.41 -6.15
C ILE A 260 25.58 3.00 -4.79
N LYS A 261 24.56 3.23 -3.95
CA LYS A 261 24.74 3.90 -2.65
C LYS A 261 24.79 2.93 -1.46
N SER A 262 24.31 1.70 -1.64
CA SER A 262 24.18 0.75 -0.54
C SER A 262 23.98 -0.68 -1.02
N GLU A 263 24.03 -1.61 -0.07
CA GLU A 263 23.69 -3.01 -0.24
C GLU A 263 22.53 -3.38 0.70
N LEU A 264 21.63 -4.24 0.24
CA LEU A 264 20.47 -4.69 1.01
C LEU A 264 20.91 -5.54 2.20
N SER A 265 20.35 -5.32 3.38
CA SER A 265 20.70 -6.06 4.60
C SER A 265 19.67 -7.12 4.99
N ILE A 266 18.60 -7.26 4.22
CA ILE A 266 17.51 -8.19 4.52
C ILE A 266 16.93 -8.78 3.25
N GLU A 267 16.67 -10.08 3.26
CA GLU A 267 16.00 -10.73 2.13
C GLU A 267 14.53 -10.34 2.01
N GLY A 268 14.09 -10.22 0.76
CA GLY A 268 12.71 -10.04 0.32
C GLY A 268 11.77 -11.13 0.83
N ILE A 269 10.48 -10.81 0.83
CA ILE A 269 9.44 -11.62 1.48
C ILE A 269 9.34 -13.01 0.87
N LEU A 270 9.40 -13.15 -0.45
CA LEU A 270 9.28 -14.44 -1.11
C LEU A 270 10.55 -15.29 -0.98
N ASN A 271 11.70 -14.73 -0.63
CA ASN A 271 12.90 -15.55 -0.42
C ASN A 271 12.84 -16.37 0.89
N LYS A 272 12.22 -15.82 1.94
CA LYS A 272 12.16 -16.46 3.28
C LYS A 272 10.84 -17.17 3.60
N ASN A 273 9.78 -16.98 2.82
CA ASN A 273 8.45 -17.45 3.16
C ASN A 273 7.86 -18.34 2.05
N ASP A 274 8.35 -19.57 1.92
CA ASP A 274 7.90 -20.54 0.90
C ASP A 274 6.39 -20.88 0.97
N PHE A 275 5.77 -20.69 2.13
CA PHE A 275 4.32 -20.86 2.33
C PHE A 275 3.48 -19.73 1.67
N ILE A 276 4.09 -18.59 1.34
CA ILE A 276 3.44 -17.53 0.57
C ILE A 276 3.69 -17.82 -0.91
N LYS A 277 2.63 -18.10 -1.68
CA LYS A 277 2.74 -18.49 -3.10
C LYS A 277 2.91 -17.30 -4.04
N ALA A 278 2.31 -16.17 -3.70
CA ALA A 278 2.58 -14.91 -4.37
C ALA A 278 2.42 -13.74 -3.40
N LEU A 279 3.12 -12.64 -3.70
CA LEU A 279 3.01 -11.38 -3.01
C LEU A 279 2.41 -10.35 -3.97
N CYS A 280 1.26 -9.80 -3.62
CA CYS A 280 0.61 -8.72 -4.35
C CYS A 280 0.72 -7.42 -3.56
N PHE A 281 0.93 -6.31 -4.26
CA PHE A 281 0.83 -4.97 -3.68
C PHE A 281 -0.28 -4.19 -4.36
N GLN A 282 -1.17 -3.63 -3.56
CA GLN A 282 -2.13 -2.63 -4.01
C GLN A 282 -1.52 -1.26 -3.78
N VAL A 283 -1.27 -0.55 -4.87
CA VAL A 283 -0.68 0.79 -4.90
C VAL A 283 -1.68 1.78 -5.47
N TYR A 284 -1.51 3.04 -5.10
CA TYR A 284 -2.44 4.10 -5.47
C TYR A 284 -1.66 5.21 -6.15
N ASN A 285 -2.13 5.66 -7.32
CA ASN A 285 -1.55 6.83 -7.96
C ASN A 285 -2.07 8.13 -7.28
N LEU A 286 -1.58 9.28 -7.74
CA LEU A 286 -2.01 10.58 -7.20
C LEU A 286 -3.52 10.85 -7.35
N ARG A 287 -4.20 10.15 -8.28
CA ARG A 287 -5.65 10.22 -8.47
C ARG A 287 -6.41 9.22 -7.58
N GLN A 288 -5.72 8.55 -6.64
CA GLN A 288 -6.28 7.49 -5.79
C GLN A 288 -6.80 6.27 -6.57
N GLU A 289 -6.38 6.12 -7.83
CA GLU A 289 -6.70 4.93 -8.62
C GLU A 289 -5.87 3.76 -8.11
N ARG A 290 -6.55 2.67 -7.78
CA ARG A 290 -5.94 1.45 -7.29
C ARG A 290 -5.35 0.65 -8.45
N LYS A 291 -4.09 0.23 -8.29
CA LYS A 291 -3.39 -0.72 -9.16
C LYS A 291 -2.84 -1.86 -8.33
N VAL A 292 -2.80 -3.05 -8.91
CA VAL A 292 -2.29 -4.26 -8.26
C VAL A 292 -1.12 -4.81 -9.03
N VAL A 293 0.00 -5.01 -8.35
CA VAL A 293 1.15 -5.73 -8.90
C VAL A 293 1.34 -7.05 -8.19
N GLY A 294 1.58 -8.11 -8.96
CA GLY A 294 1.79 -9.46 -8.45
C GLY A 294 3.23 -9.93 -8.65
N PHE A 295 3.76 -10.62 -7.64
CA PHE A 295 5.06 -11.26 -7.67
C PHE A 295 4.94 -12.74 -7.31
N TYR A 296 5.51 -13.62 -8.12
CA TYR A 296 5.52 -15.07 -7.89
C TYR A 296 6.90 -15.64 -8.14
N ARG A 297 7.21 -16.80 -7.55
CA ARG A 297 8.44 -17.54 -7.88
C ARG A 297 8.20 -18.37 -9.13
N ALA A 298 9.20 -18.53 -9.99
CA ALA A 298 9.09 -19.36 -11.19
C ALA A 298 8.55 -20.78 -10.90
N LYS A 299 8.94 -21.38 -9.75
CA LYS A 299 8.43 -22.70 -9.31
C LYS A 299 6.93 -22.73 -8.97
N ASP A 300 6.35 -21.58 -8.66
CA ASP A 300 4.95 -21.44 -8.25
C ASP A 300 4.05 -20.95 -9.41
N GLU A 301 4.59 -20.71 -10.62
CA GLU A 301 3.90 -20.13 -11.78
C GLU A 301 2.58 -20.84 -12.11
N ASP A 302 2.66 -22.14 -12.44
CA ASP A 302 1.49 -22.96 -12.81
C ASP A 302 0.44 -23.03 -11.70
N SER A 303 0.89 -22.88 -10.45
CA SER A 303 0.02 -22.95 -9.28
C SER A 303 -0.77 -21.66 -9.11
N ILE A 304 -0.18 -20.48 -9.38
CA ILE A 304 -0.76 -19.18 -8.96
C ILE A 304 -1.17 -18.26 -10.10
N MET A 305 -0.62 -18.42 -11.31
CA MET A 305 -0.92 -17.54 -12.43
C MET A 305 -2.40 -17.47 -12.84
N PRO A 306 -3.21 -18.54 -12.74
CA PRO A 306 -4.65 -18.44 -13.00
C PRO A 306 -5.37 -17.42 -12.12
N LEU A 307 -4.88 -17.18 -10.89
CA LEU A 307 -5.40 -16.14 -10.01
C LEU A 307 -4.78 -14.77 -10.32
N LEU A 308 -3.46 -14.69 -10.53
CA LEU A 308 -2.77 -13.40 -10.70
C LEU A 308 -3.12 -12.72 -12.03
N SER A 309 -3.24 -13.48 -13.13
CA SER A 309 -3.45 -12.90 -14.47
C SER A 309 -4.72 -12.05 -14.60
N PRO A 310 -5.91 -12.48 -14.13
CA PRO A 310 -7.10 -11.64 -14.19
C PRO A 310 -7.08 -10.53 -13.13
N PHE A 311 -6.40 -10.75 -12.00
CA PHE A 311 -6.44 -9.85 -10.86
C PHE A 311 -5.44 -8.68 -10.94
N CYS A 312 -4.20 -8.94 -11.37
CA CYS A 312 -3.12 -7.97 -11.31
C CYS A 312 -3.02 -7.13 -12.60
N ASP A 313 -2.71 -5.84 -12.45
CA ASP A 313 -2.44 -4.92 -13.57
C ASP A 313 -1.03 -5.12 -14.15
N PHE A 314 -0.13 -5.71 -13.37
CA PHE A 314 1.20 -6.16 -13.80
C PHE A 314 1.65 -7.34 -12.93
N VAL A 315 2.33 -8.31 -13.53
CA VAL A 315 2.88 -9.47 -12.82
C VAL A 315 4.32 -9.66 -13.24
N ASN A 316 5.20 -9.99 -12.29
CA ASN A 316 6.60 -10.30 -12.57
C ASN A 316 7.13 -11.40 -11.64
N ASP A 317 8.30 -11.93 -11.97
CA ASP A 317 8.96 -12.99 -11.20
C ASP A 317 10.40 -12.60 -10.80
N GLU A 318 11.08 -13.50 -10.09
CA GLU A 318 12.47 -13.33 -9.64
C GLU A 318 13.48 -13.32 -10.80
N MET A 319 13.07 -13.78 -11.98
CA MET A 319 13.87 -13.78 -13.21
C MET A 319 13.59 -12.56 -14.09
N ASN A 320 12.66 -11.70 -13.67
CA ASN A 320 12.19 -10.53 -14.40
C ASN A 320 11.64 -10.85 -15.81
N THR A 321 10.97 -11.99 -15.98
CA THR A 321 10.51 -12.47 -17.30
C THR A 321 9.50 -11.54 -17.97
N ASN A 322 8.77 -10.74 -17.20
CA ASN A 322 7.79 -9.77 -17.72
C ASN A 322 8.31 -8.33 -17.77
N GLY A 323 9.58 -8.10 -17.42
CA GLY A 323 10.15 -6.74 -17.38
C GLY A 323 10.19 -6.03 -18.73
N TRP A 324 10.30 -6.78 -19.84
CA TRP A 324 10.28 -6.22 -21.20
C TRP A 324 8.98 -5.48 -21.54
N ARG A 325 7.85 -5.82 -20.89
CA ARG A 325 6.55 -5.18 -21.13
C ARG A 325 6.55 -3.71 -20.75
N ILE A 326 7.45 -3.30 -19.85
CA ILE A 326 7.58 -1.90 -19.42
C ILE A 326 8.26 -1.06 -20.51
N LEU A 327 9.25 -1.62 -21.20
CA LEU A 327 9.99 -0.94 -22.25
C LEU A 327 9.16 -0.66 -23.51
N GLN A 328 8.01 -1.33 -23.67
CA GLN A 328 7.08 -1.04 -24.77
C GLN A 328 6.15 0.15 -24.49
N MET A 329 6.20 0.69 -23.28
CA MET A 329 5.28 1.76 -22.82
C MET A 329 6.00 3.08 -22.50
N LEU A 330 7.33 3.09 -22.58
CA LEU A 330 8.21 4.25 -22.41
C LEU A 330 8.65 4.77 -23.78
#